data_AF-A0A382I370-F1
#
_entry.id   AF-A0A382I370-F1
#
_cell.length_a   1.000
_cell.length_b   1.000
_cell.length_c   1.000
_cell.angle_alpha   90.00
_cell.angle_beta   90.00
_cell.angle_gamma   90.00
#
_symmetry.space_group_name_H-M   'P 1'
#
loop_
_entity.id
_entity.type
_entity.pdbx_description
1 polymer ?
#
loop_
_entity_poly.entity_id
_entity_poly.type
_entity_poly.pdbx_seq_one_letter_code
_entity_poly.pdbx_strand_id
1 'polypeptide(L)'
;MEQLKEHYEKAILGLAMLALVSLLASWKTETDNSEDAIAEQREAQGRGLLQVEKKMPPMEMRGYHATLARLEKDEPLNLSNPHNLFNPVQWRVTRQGTTLKVELGNEIGAGAIELIETRPLYLKIEYRGTTGTAPNTRYRFAVTREAAEIKKKRLRMTTSAQLNDKDTRDLFTMIKIVGDPADPTAFELQLANNAGNVTVEKGKLFQRIDGYTATLKYPPDNKTYANKRVRDKLFFADDGHNIVAIGKREVVLSTASTSKRTTIGLR
;
A
#
# COMPACT_ATOMS: atom_id res chain seq x y z
N MET A 1 137.38 -3.72 -18.16
CA MET A 1 136.08 -3.11 -17.77
C MET A 1 135.21 -2.76 -18.99
N GLU A 2 135.40 -3.40 -20.16
CA GLU A 2 134.55 -3.16 -21.35
C GLU A 2 133.58 -4.33 -21.64
N GLN A 3 133.98 -5.59 -21.42
CA GLN A 3 133.11 -6.75 -21.71
C GLN A 3 131.92 -6.93 -20.74
N LEU A 4 132.00 -6.38 -19.53
CA LEU A 4 130.89 -6.36 -18.56
C LEU A 4 129.79 -5.36 -18.95
N LYS A 5 130.08 -4.37 -19.81
CA LYS A 5 129.12 -3.34 -20.23
C LYS A 5 128.29 -3.77 -21.44
N GLU A 6 128.85 -4.58 -22.34
CA GLU A 6 128.15 -5.13 -23.52
C GLU A 6 127.16 -6.27 -23.23
N HIS A 7 127.26 -6.91 -22.07
CA HIS A 7 126.41 -8.07 -21.72
C HIS A 7 125.48 -7.82 -20.51
N TYR A 8 125.51 -6.61 -19.95
CA TYR A 8 124.66 -6.21 -18.83
C TYR A 8 123.16 -6.24 -19.17
N GLU A 9 122.80 -5.78 -20.38
CA GLU A 9 121.41 -5.81 -20.86
C GLU A 9 120.88 -7.24 -21.00
N LYS A 10 121.71 -8.16 -21.53
CA LYS A 10 121.37 -9.58 -21.66
C LYS A 10 121.23 -10.28 -20.30
N ALA A 11 122.06 -9.90 -19.32
CA ALA A 11 121.96 -10.42 -17.96
C ALA A 11 120.67 -9.97 -17.26
N ILE A 12 120.29 -8.69 -17.38
CA ILE A 12 119.01 -8.18 -16.85
C ILE A 12 117.82 -8.83 -17.55
N LEU A 13 117.87 -8.97 -18.88
CA LEU A 13 116.79 -9.60 -19.64
C LEU A 13 116.62 -11.08 -19.25
N GLY A 14 117.72 -11.81 -19.03
CA GLY A 14 117.69 -13.19 -18.54
C GLY A 14 117.07 -13.31 -17.14
N LEU A 15 117.38 -12.38 -16.25
CA LEU A 15 116.82 -12.34 -14.89
C LEU A 15 115.31 -12.00 -14.91
N ALA A 16 114.90 -11.07 -15.77
CA ALA A 16 113.49 -10.73 -15.97
C ALA A 16 112.69 -11.91 -16.56
N MET A 17 113.27 -12.66 -17.50
CA MET A 17 112.66 -13.88 -18.06
C MET A 17 112.48 -14.97 -17.00
N LEU A 18 113.49 -15.19 -16.14
CA LEU A 18 113.37 -16.15 -15.04
C LEU A 18 112.29 -15.76 -14.02
N ALA A 19 112.16 -14.48 -13.70
CA ALA A 19 111.09 -13.99 -12.84
C ALA A 19 109.70 -14.22 -13.46
N LEU A 20 109.56 -13.98 -14.78
CA LEU A 20 108.31 -14.22 -15.52
C LEU A 20 107.91 -15.69 -15.55
N VAL A 21 108.86 -16.60 -15.80
CA VAL A 21 108.60 -18.05 -15.78
C VAL A 21 108.18 -18.51 -14.38
N SER A 22 108.80 -17.97 -13.34
CA SER A 22 108.46 -18.28 -11.94
C SER A 22 107.03 -17.85 -11.59
N LEU A 23 106.62 -16.65 -12.03
CA LEU A 23 105.27 -16.12 -11.86
C LEU A 23 104.22 -16.94 -12.61
N LEU A 24 104.52 -17.39 -13.84
CA LEU A 24 103.59 -18.21 -14.62
C LEU A 24 103.40 -19.60 -14.00
N ALA A 25 104.47 -20.19 -13.43
CA ALA A 25 104.39 -21.48 -12.76
C ALA A 25 103.53 -21.41 -11.49
N SER A 26 103.69 -20.36 -10.67
CA SER A 26 102.87 -20.17 -9.47
C SER A 26 101.40 -19.87 -9.79
N TRP A 27 101.13 -19.11 -10.85
CA TRP A 27 99.77 -18.88 -11.33
C TRP A 27 99.07 -20.18 -11.75
N LYS A 28 99.76 -21.06 -12.47
CA LYS A 28 99.20 -22.34 -12.92
C LYS A 28 98.81 -23.24 -11.74
N THR A 29 99.66 -23.33 -10.71
CA THR A 29 99.35 -24.12 -9.51
C THR A 29 98.18 -23.55 -8.70
N GLU A 30 98.04 -22.22 -8.65
CA GLU A 30 96.92 -21.58 -7.97
C GLU A 30 95.60 -21.81 -8.71
N THR A 31 95.61 -21.78 -10.05
CA THR A 31 94.42 -22.08 -10.86
C THR A 31 94.00 -23.53 -10.75
N ASP A 32 94.91 -24.49 -10.79
CA ASP A 32 94.58 -25.92 -10.69
C ASP A 32 93.95 -26.23 -9.30
N ASN A 33 94.51 -25.67 -8.21
CA ASN A 33 93.94 -25.79 -6.87
C ASN A 33 92.56 -25.13 -6.74
N SER A 34 92.32 -24.02 -7.47
CA SER A 34 91.03 -23.34 -7.45
C SER A 34 89.95 -24.13 -8.20
N GLU A 35 90.30 -24.82 -9.28
CA GLU A 35 89.36 -25.68 -10.02
C GLU A 35 88.93 -26.87 -9.17
N ASP A 36 89.87 -27.52 -8.49
CA ASP A 36 89.59 -28.64 -7.58
C ASP A 36 88.72 -28.21 -6.39
N ALA A 37 89.02 -27.06 -5.78
CA ALA A 37 88.21 -26.51 -4.68
C ALA A 37 86.78 -26.13 -5.10
N ILE A 38 86.60 -25.61 -6.32
CA ILE A 38 85.27 -25.30 -6.88
C ILE A 38 84.51 -26.59 -7.20
N ALA A 39 85.19 -27.62 -7.72
CA ALA A 39 84.58 -28.92 -7.99
C ALA A 39 84.10 -29.60 -6.70
N GLU A 40 84.91 -29.57 -5.64
CA GLU A 40 84.55 -30.12 -4.33
C GLU A 40 83.38 -29.37 -3.68
N GLN A 41 83.34 -28.03 -3.79
CA GLN A 41 82.18 -27.24 -3.34
C GLN A 41 80.89 -27.55 -4.12
N ARG A 42 80.98 -27.78 -5.44
CA ARG A 42 79.83 -28.16 -6.26
C ARG A 42 79.29 -29.54 -5.88
N GLU A 43 80.16 -30.51 -5.62
CA GLU A 43 79.72 -31.82 -5.13
C GLU A 43 79.11 -31.75 -3.73
N ALA A 44 79.68 -30.95 -2.83
CA ALA A 44 79.14 -30.75 -1.48
C ALA A 44 77.76 -30.06 -1.50
N GLN A 45 77.54 -29.09 -2.39
CA GLN A 45 76.21 -28.47 -2.59
C GLN A 45 75.21 -29.43 -3.23
N GLY A 46 75.64 -30.26 -4.20
CA GLY A 46 74.78 -31.23 -4.88
C GLY A 46 74.25 -32.34 -3.98
N ARG A 47 75.02 -32.77 -2.97
CA ARG A 47 74.61 -33.82 -2.02
C ARG A 47 73.55 -33.37 -1.00
N GLY A 48 73.44 -32.07 -0.72
CA GLY A 48 72.46 -31.51 0.22
C GLY A 48 71.07 -31.21 -0.36
N LEU A 49 70.94 -31.13 -1.69
CA LEU A 49 69.71 -30.70 -2.36
C LEU A 49 68.82 -31.86 -2.87
N LEU A 50 69.30 -33.11 -2.83
CA LEU A 50 68.59 -34.26 -3.38
C LEU A 50 67.81 -35.10 -2.36
N GLN A 51 67.71 -34.67 -1.10
CA GLN A 51 66.89 -35.38 -0.12
C GLN A 51 66.06 -34.39 0.70
N VAL A 52 64.87 -34.11 0.18
CA VAL A 52 63.56 -34.15 0.86
C VAL A 52 62.64 -33.31 -0.02
N GLU A 53 61.96 -33.96 -0.98
CA GLU A 53 60.72 -33.39 -1.51
C GLU A 53 59.76 -33.26 -0.32
N LYS A 54 59.72 -32.08 0.30
CA LYS A 54 58.74 -31.78 1.34
C LYS A 54 57.40 -31.59 0.63
N LYS A 55 56.76 -32.71 0.26
CA LYS A 55 55.40 -32.72 -0.29
C LYS A 55 54.53 -31.97 0.71
N MET A 56 54.01 -30.82 0.28
CA MET A 56 53.13 -30.02 1.11
C MET A 56 51.93 -30.89 1.51
N PRO A 57 51.52 -30.89 2.79
CA PRO A 57 50.32 -31.60 3.19
C PRO A 57 49.13 -31.06 2.39
N PRO A 58 48.18 -31.92 2.00
CA PRO A 58 47.03 -31.50 1.22
C PRO A 58 46.26 -30.39 1.96
N MET A 59 45.91 -29.33 1.24
CA MET A 59 45.16 -28.20 1.79
C MET A 59 43.77 -28.67 2.24
N GLU A 60 43.44 -28.47 3.52
CA GLU A 60 42.14 -28.84 4.09
C GLU A 60 41.04 -27.91 3.56
N MET A 61 40.40 -28.33 2.46
CA MET A 61 39.34 -27.56 1.80
C MET A 61 37.95 -27.76 2.42
N ARG A 62 37.85 -28.45 3.57
CA ARG A 62 36.55 -28.77 4.21
C ARG A 62 35.68 -27.54 4.45
N GLY A 63 36.27 -26.44 4.93
CA GLY A 63 35.55 -25.18 5.14
C GLY A 63 35.00 -24.62 3.83
N TYR A 64 35.82 -24.60 2.78
CA TYR A 64 35.43 -24.12 1.45
C TYR A 64 34.30 -24.96 0.83
N HIS A 65 34.40 -26.29 0.93
CA HIS A 65 33.36 -27.20 0.46
C HIS A 65 32.05 -27.05 1.24
N ALA A 66 32.11 -26.78 2.55
CA ALA A 66 30.90 -26.51 3.34
C ALA A 66 30.21 -25.21 2.93
N THR A 67 30.97 -24.16 2.61
CA THR A 67 30.41 -22.90 2.11
C THR A 67 29.79 -23.06 0.72
N LEU A 68 30.47 -23.79 -0.18
CA LEU A 68 29.93 -24.10 -1.51
C LEU A 68 28.65 -24.92 -1.43
N ALA A 69 28.62 -25.98 -0.61
CA ALA A 69 27.42 -26.81 -0.44
C ALA A 69 26.23 -26.03 0.13
N ARG A 70 26.49 -24.95 0.90
CA ARG A 70 25.44 -24.05 1.39
C ARG A 70 24.90 -23.12 0.30
N LEU A 71 25.78 -22.62 -0.57
CA LEU A 71 25.40 -21.76 -1.71
C LEU A 71 24.74 -22.56 -2.84
N GLU A 72 25.11 -23.82 -3.02
CA GLU A 72 24.49 -24.70 -4.02
C GLU A 72 23.08 -25.15 -3.58
N LYS A 73 22.82 -25.14 -2.26
CA LYS A 73 21.49 -25.27 -1.65
C LYS A 73 20.81 -23.91 -1.45
N ASP A 74 20.91 -23.01 -2.42
CA ASP A 74 20.17 -21.74 -2.40
C ASP A 74 18.68 -22.03 -2.57
N GLU A 75 17.97 -22.21 -1.45
CA GLU A 75 16.52 -22.27 -1.45
C GLU A 75 16.01 -20.85 -1.71
N PRO A 76 15.20 -20.60 -2.76
CA PRO A 76 14.77 -19.25 -3.10
C PRO A 76 14.03 -18.66 -1.90
N LEU A 77 14.61 -17.60 -1.33
CA LEU A 77 14.06 -16.92 -0.17
C LEU A 77 12.67 -16.37 -0.51
N ASN A 78 11.62 -17.09 -0.08
CA ASN A 78 10.25 -16.71 -0.36
C ASN A 78 9.76 -15.65 0.65
N LEU A 79 10.03 -14.39 0.31
CA LEU A 79 9.61 -13.20 1.04
C LEU A 79 8.14 -12.79 0.80
N SER A 80 7.40 -13.57 0.01
CA SER A 80 6.03 -13.24 -0.44
C SER A 80 4.90 -13.87 0.40
N ASN A 81 5.26 -14.72 1.38
CA ASN A 81 4.31 -15.34 2.32
C ASN A 81 3.90 -14.36 3.44
N PRO A 82 2.75 -14.56 4.12
CA PRO A 82 2.13 -13.54 4.98
C PRO A 82 3.01 -13.04 6.13
N HIS A 83 4.00 -13.82 6.57
CA HIS A 83 4.97 -13.37 7.56
C HIS A 83 6.38 -13.85 7.17
N ASN A 84 7.05 -13.12 6.28
CA ASN A 84 8.51 -13.19 6.15
C ASN A 84 9.11 -11.96 5.44
N LEU A 85 8.74 -10.74 5.86
CA LEU A 85 9.50 -9.52 5.61
C LEU A 85 9.25 -8.48 6.70
N PHE A 86 10.20 -7.56 6.84
CA PHE A 86 10.17 -6.28 7.53
C PHE A 86 8.99 -5.40 7.05
N ASN A 87 7.75 -5.81 7.31
CA ASN A 87 6.58 -4.97 7.22
C ASN A 87 6.40 -4.33 8.59
N PRO A 88 6.85 -3.08 8.84
CA PRO A 88 6.55 -2.41 10.10
C PRO A 88 5.04 -2.28 10.16
N VAL A 89 4.41 -3.16 10.92
CA VAL A 89 3.02 -3.01 11.28
C VAL A 89 2.89 -1.65 11.92
N GLN A 90 2.10 -0.77 11.30
CA GLN A 90 1.95 0.57 11.81
C GLN A 90 1.08 0.50 13.05
N TRP A 91 1.70 0.75 14.19
CA TRP A 91 0.99 1.00 15.44
C TRP A 91 0.58 2.45 15.45
N ARG A 92 -0.73 2.70 15.59
CA ARG A 92 -1.24 4.05 15.78
C ARG A 92 -1.94 4.15 17.12
N VAL A 93 -1.74 5.28 17.78
CA VAL A 93 -2.45 5.63 19.00
C VAL A 93 -3.67 6.44 18.59
N THR A 94 -4.87 5.97 18.95
CA THR A 94 -6.10 6.73 18.73
C THR A 94 -6.13 7.97 19.62
N ARG A 95 -7.05 8.91 19.37
CA ARG A 95 -7.22 10.08 20.25
C ARG A 95 -7.54 9.69 21.71
N GLN A 96 -8.01 8.46 21.93
CA GLN A 96 -8.33 7.92 23.26
C GLN A 96 -7.15 7.19 23.92
N GLY A 97 -5.95 7.20 23.30
CA GLY A 97 -4.77 6.54 23.86
C GLY A 97 -4.71 5.03 23.63
N THR A 98 -5.66 4.45 22.89
CA THR A 98 -5.65 3.02 22.56
C THR A 98 -4.70 2.75 21.40
N THR A 99 -3.84 1.75 21.53
CA THR A 99 -2.95 1.31 20.45
C THR A 99 -3.69 0.37 19.51
N LEU A 100 -3.72 0.70 18.22
CA LEU A 100 -4.28 -0.12 17.17
C LEU A 100 -3.18 -0.61 16.24
N LYS A 101 -3.19 -1.93 16.03
CA LYS A 101 -2.35 -2.62 15.07
C LYS A 101 -3.01 -2.51 13.69
N VAL A 102 -2.36 -1.83 12.74
CA VAL A 102 -2.88 -1.69 11.37
C VAL A 102 -2.20 -2.72 10.48
N GLU A 103 -2.91 -3.80 10.12
CA GLU A 103 -2.36 -4.89 9.31
C GLU A 103 -2.79 -4.80 7.84
N LEU A 104 -4.09 -4.57 7.59
CA LEU A 104 -4.70 -4.61 6.26
C LEU A 104 -5.03 -3.20 5.71
N GLY A 105 -4.92 -2.16 6.55
CA GLY A 105 -5.27 -0.78 6.20
C GLY A 105 -6.78 -0.50 6.19
N ASN A 106 -7.61 -1.49 6.59
CA ASN A 106 -9.06 -1.36 6.74
C ASN A 106 -9.48 -1.18 8.20
N GLU A 107 -8.54 -1.31 9.14
CA GLU A 107 -8.74 -1.13 10.58
C GLU A 107 -8.86 0.36 10.98
N ILE A 108 -8.64 1.27 10.02
CA ILE A 108 -8.74 2.72 10.20
C ILE A 108 -9.54 3.34 9.05
N GLY A 109 -10.15 4.50 9.30
CA GLY A 109 -10.81 5.30 8.27
C GLY A 109 -12.12 4.66 7.80
N ALA A 110 -12.47 4.85 6.53
CA ALA A 110 -13.77 4.41 6.00
C ALA A 110 -13.94 2.89 5.95
N GLY A 111 -12.86 2.10 6.08
CA GLY A 111 -12.93 0.64 6.14
C GLY A 111 -13.35 0.11 7.52
N ALA A 112 -13.08 0.86 8.59
CA ALA A 112 -13.33 0.43 9.96
C ALA A 112 -14.71 0.87 10.49
N ILE A 113 -15.41 1.73 9.75
CA ILE A 113 -16.75 2.15 10.14
C ILE A 113 -17.75 1.02 9.90
N GLU A 114 -18.64 0.84 10.86
CA GLU A 114 -19.66 -0.20 10.85
C GLU A 114 -21.04 0.43 10.70
N LEU A 115 -21.85 -0.17 9.83
CA LEU A 115 -23.26 0.18 9.69
C LEU A 115 -24.06 -0.62 10.73
N ILE A 116 -24.71 0.09 11.66
CA ILE A 116 -25.49 -0.54 12.74
C ILE A 116 -26.92 -0.79 12.29
N GLU A 117 -27.57 0.23 11.71
CA GLU A 117 -28.96 0.14 11.29
C GLU A 117 -29.23 1.11 10.13
N THR A 118 -30.24 0.77 9.35
CA THR A 118 -30.82 1.63 8.32
C THR A 118 -32.32 1.71 8.53
N ARG A 119 -32.87 2.93 8.59
CA ARG A 119 -34.32 3.16 8.77
C ARG A 119 -34.92 3.77 7.51
N PRO A 120 -36.04 3.24 6.99
CA PRO A 120 -36.70 3.80 5.81
C PRO A 120 -37.31 5.17 6.13
N LEU A 121 -37.26 6.06 5.14
CA LEU A 121 -37.88 7.38 5.15
C LEU A 121 -39.06 7.37 4.17
N TYR A 122 -40.24 7.72 4.68
CA TYR A 122 -41.47 7.60 3.92
C TYR A 122 -41.93 8.94 3.31
N LEU A 123 -42.50 8.85 2.12
CA LEU A 123 -43.49 9.80 1.61
C LEU A 123 -44.87 9.30 2.02
N LYS A 124 -45.59 10.12 2.77
CA LYS A 124 -46.94 9.82 3.25
C LYS A 124 -47.93 10.83 2.69
N ILE A 125 -48.98 10.38 2.03
CA ILE A 125 -50.03 11.24 1.46
C ILE A 125 -51.39 10.73 1.91
N GLU A 126 -52.22 11.63 2.43
CA GLU A 126 -53.55 11.31 2.94
C GLU A 126 -54.55 12.35 2.45
N TYR A 127 -55.66 11.90 1.88
CA TYR A 127 -56.76 12.79 1.55
C TYR A 127 -57.52 13.22 2.81
N ARG A 128 -57.78 14.52 2.96
CA ARG A 128 -58.39 15.11 4.16
C ARG A 128 -59.79 15.68 3.94
N GLY A 129 -60.15 15.99 2.69
CA GLY A 129 -61.48 16.50 2.37
C GLY A 129 -61.48 17.48 1.20
N THR A 130 -62.67 17.87 0.77
CA THR A 130 -62.90 18.88 -0.27
C THR A 130 -63.14 20.25 0.35
N THR A 131 -63.00 21.30 -0.44
CA THR A 131 -63.30 22.68 -0.05
C THR A 131 -63.74 23.46 -1.28
N GLY A 132 -64.73 24.32 -1.08
CA GLY A 132 -65.34 25.09 -2.16
C GLY A 132 -66.52 24.35 -2.77
N THR A 133 -67.24 25.07 -3.61
CA THR A 133 -68.42 24.59 -4.32
C THR A 133 -68.07 24.44 -5.80
N ALA A 134 -68.72 23.52 -6.50
CA ALA A 134 -68.58 23.41 -7.95
C ALA A 134 -68.83 24.77 -8.62
N PRO A 135 -68.00 25.19 -9.60
CA PRO A 135 -66.98 24.42 -10.32
C PRO A 135 -65.56 24.44 -9.70
N ASN A 136 -65.32 25.20 -8.63
CA ASN A 136 -63.97 25.44 -8.08
C ASN A 136 -63.63 24.54 -6.87
N THR A 137 -63.92 23.25 -6.97
CA THR A 137 -63.63 22.29 -5.89
C THR A 137 -62.11 22.11 -5.71
N ARG A 138 -61.63 22.35 -4.48
CA ARG A 138 -60.24 22.11 -4.08
C ARG A 138 -60.17 20.89 -3.17
N TYR A 139 -59.22 20.00 -3.45
CA TYR A 139 -59.03 18.78 -2.67
C TYR A 139 -57.83 18.98 -1.74
N ARG A 140 -58.05 18.77 -0.44
CA ARG A 140 -57.01 18.92 0.59
C ARG A 140 -56.32 17.58 0.85
N PHE A 141 -54.99 17.62 0.87
CA PHE A 141 -54.15 16.49 1.19
C PHE A 141 -53.20 16.83 2.33
N ALA A 142 -53.01 15.91 3.26
CA ALA A 142 -51.92 15.96 4.21
C ALA A 142 -50.72 15.20 3.64
N VAL A 143 -49.58 15.88 3.53
CA VAL A 143 -48.34 15.32 2.98
C VAL A 143 -47.24 15.38 4.04
N THR A 144 -46.51 14.27 4.18
CA THR A 144 -45.30 14.18 5.01
C THR A 144 -44.15 13.64 4.15
N ARG A 145 -43.04 14.37 4.09
CA ARG A 145 -41.86 14.02 3.27
C ARG A 145 -40.66 13.77 4.16
N GLU A 146 -40.54 12.58 4.72
CA GLU A 146 -39.48 12.29 5.68
C GLU A 146 -38.08 12.36 5.04
N ALA A 147 -37.98 12.11 3.72
CA ALA A 147 -36.75 12.17 2.94
C ALA A 147 -36.31 13.60 2.52
N ALA A 148 -37.11 14.64 2.79
CA ALA A 148 -36.75 15.99 2.36
C ALA A 148 -35.44 16.48 2.99
N GLU A 149 -34.63 17.22 2.23
CA GLU A 149 -33.33 17.74 2.69
C GLU A 149 -33.46 18.69 3.88
N ILE A 150 -34.43 19.60 3.83
CA ILE A 150 -34.64 20.63 4.84
C ILE A 150 -35.60 20.15 5.92
N LYS A 151 -35.24 20.28 7.21
CA LYS A 151 -36.04 19.83 8.37
C LYS A 151 -37.48 20.35 8.34
N LYS A 152 -37.70 21.63 8.03
CA LYS A 152 -39.03 22.25 7.93
C LYS A 152 -39.92 21.59 6.86
N LYS A 153 -39.34 21.12 5.75
CA LYS A 153 -40.07 20.45 4.66
C LYS A 153 -40.50 19.02 5.00
N ARG A 154 -39.98 18.45 6.10
CA ARG A 154 -40.31 17.10 6.59
C ARG A 154 -41.54 17.06 7.48
N LEU A 155 -41.90 18.19 8.08
CA LEU A 155 -43.09 18.29 8.92
C LEU A 155 -44.33 18.01 8.07
N ARG A 156 -45.31 17.36 8.71
CA ARG A 156 -46.62 17.12 8.12
C ARG A 156 -47.25 18.47 7.77
N MET A 157 -47.75 18.59 6.54
CA MET A 157 -48.38 19.81 6.06
C MET A 157 -49.64 19.50 5.26
N THR A 158 -50.63 20.40 5.33
CA THR A 158 -51.85 20.30 4.53
C THR A 158 -51.73 21.18 3.31
N THR A 159 -52.05 20.63 2.14
CA THR A 159 -51.91 21.25 0.83
C THR A 159 -53.19 21.06 0.02
N SER A 160 -53.41 21.85 -1.02
CA SER A 160 -54.63 21.78 -1.84
C SER A 160 -54.33 21.81 -3.32
N ALA A 161 -55.05 21.00 -4.09
CA ALA A 161 -54.94 20.94 -5.54
C ALA A 161 -56.31 21.00 -6.21
N GLN A 162 -56.32 21.45 -7.48
CA GLN A 162 -57.45 21.39 -8.40
C GLN A 162 -57.13 20.39 -9.52
N LEU A 163 -58.17 19.90 -10.20
CA LEU A 163 -57.99 18.94 -11.28
C LEU A 163 -57.15 19.58 -12.40
N ASN A 164 -56.15 18.86 -12.89
CA ASN A 164 -55.18 19.30 -13.90
C ASN A 164 -54.32 20.51 -13.49
N ASP A 165 -54.27 20.83 -12.19
CA ASP A 165 -53.42 21.90 -11.67
C ASP A 165 -52.43 21.37 -10.63
N LYS A 166 -51.37 22.14 -10.42
CA LYS A 166 -50.39 21.88 -9.38
C LYS A 166 -51.00 22.18 -8.02
N ASP A 167 -50.53 21.43 -7.05
CA ASP A 167 -50.69 21.80 -5.65
C ASP A 167 -50.18 23.23 -5.42
N THR A 168 -50.83 23.97 -4.51
CA THR A 168 -50.39 25.26 -3.95
C THR A 168 -48.91 25.29 -3.50
N ARG A 169 -48.30 24.13 -3.21
CA ARG A 169 -46.87 24.00 -2.84
C ARG A 169 -46.02 23.25 -3.88
N ASP A 170 -46.51 23.06 -5.09
CA ASP A 170 -45.81 22.41 -6.21
C ASP A 170 -45.28 21.00 -5.88
N LEU A 171 -45.95 20.25 -5.00
CA LEU A 171 -45.50 18.91 -4.60
C LEU A 171 -45.93 17.83 -5.59
N PHE A 172 -47.10 18.00 -6.16
CA PHE A 172 -47.69 17.09 -7.14
C PHE A 172 -48.69 17.85 -8.02
N THR A 173 -48.99 17.26 -9.16
CA THR A 173 -50.08 17.70 -10.06
C THR A 173 -51.19 16.66 -9.97
N MET A 174 -52.43 17.11 -9.80
CA MET A 174 -53.56 16.18 -9.77
C MET A 174 -54.01 15.89 -11.20
N ILE A 175 -53.81 14.65 -11.66
CA ILE A 175 -54.14 14.27 -13.04
C ILE A 175 -55.60 13.84 -13.14
N LYS A 176 -56.07 13.06 -12.16
CA LYS A 176 -57.37 12.41 -12.27
C LYS A 176 -58.03 12.23 -10.92
N ILE A 177 -59.35 12.36 -10.92
CA ILE A 177 -60.23 12.04 -9.81
C ILE A 177 -61.02 10.80 -10.21
N VAL A 178 -61.06 9.81 -9.33
CA VAL A 178 -61.82 8.56 -9.51
C VAL A 178 -63.04 8.62 -8.60
N GLY A 179 -64.22 8.42 -9.18
CA GLY A 179 -65.51 8.54 -8.49
C GLY A 179 -66.18 9.90 -8.72
N ASP A 180 -67.18 10.21 -7.90
CA ASP A 180 -67.89 11.50 -7.93
C ASP A 180 -66.94 12.63 -7.47
N PRO A 181 -66.79 13.74 -8.20
CA PRO A 181 -66.04 14.91 -7.71
C PRO A 181 -66.52 15.46 -6.35
N ALA A 182 -67.80 15.29 -6.01
CA ALA A 182 -68.32 15.66 -4.69
C ALA A 182 -67.94 14.63 -3.61
N ASP A 183 -67.83 13.35 -3.99
CA ASP A 183 -67.40 12.27 -3.11
C ASP A 183 -66.38 11.31 -3.78
N PRO A 184 -65.10 11.73 -3.86
CA PRO A 184 -64.09 10.99 -4.61
C PRO A 184 -63.63 9.74 -3.87
N THR A 185 -63.45 8.64 -4.62
CA THR A 185 -62.98 7.35 -4.09
C THR A 185 -61.45 7.28 -4.09
N ALA A 186 -60.81 7.82 -5.13
CA ALA A 186 -59.35 7.88 -5.25
C ALA A 186 -58.88 9.04 -6.13
N PHE A 187 -57.59 9.36 -6.04
CA PHE A 187 -56.93 10.40 -6.81
C PHE A 187 -55.65 9.85 -7.45
N GLU A 188 -55.41 10.16 -8.71
CA GLU A 188 -54.11 9.94 -9.34
C GLU A 188 -53.32 11.25 -9.32
N LEU A 189 -52.20 11.23 -8.60
CA LEU A 189 -51.32 12.37 -8.41
C LEU A 189 -50.00 12.09 -9.14
N GLN A 190 -49.55 13.04 -9.96
CA GLN A 190 -48.20 13.03 -10.50
C GLN A 190 -47.26 13.71 -9.52
N LEU A 191 -46.29 12.98 -8.99
CA LEU A 191 -45.32 13.58 -8.10
C LEU A 191 -44.37 14.49 -8.89
N ALA A 192 -43.93 15.58 -8.26
CA ALA A 192 -42.91 16.46 -8.82
C ALA A 192 -41.62 15.69 -9.13
N ASN A 193 -40.81 16.23 -10.05
CA ASN A 193 -39.53 15.65 -10.50
C ASN A 193 -39.65 14.28 -11.19
N ASN A 194 -40.76 14.02 -11.90
CA ASN A 194 -41.00 12.76 -12.62
C ASN A 194 -40.91 11.50 -11.74
N ALA A 195 -41.24 11.61 -10.45
CA ALA A 195 -41.20 10.48 -9.51
C ALA A 195 -42.39 9.50 -9.66
N GLY A 196 -43.04 9.49 -10.83
CA GLY A 196 -44.17 8.64 -11.20
C GLY A 196 -45.53 9.16 -10.77
N ASN A 197 -46.56 8.45 -11.23
CA ASN A 197 -47.95 8.64 -10.81
C ASN A 197 -48.23 7.76 -9.59
N VAL A 198 -48.95 8.29 -8.61
CA VAL A 198 -49.37 7.58 -7.41
C VAL A 198 -50.86 7.70 -7.19
N THR A 199 -51.49 6.61 -6.79
CA THR A 199 -52.92 6.56 -6.49
C THR A 199 -53.13 6.68 -4.99
N VAL A 200 -53.91 7.68 -4.58
CA VAL A 200 -54.27 7.95 -3.18
C VAL A 200 -55.75 7.69 -3.02
N GLU A 201 -56.11 6.67 -2.23
CA GLU A 201 -57.50 6.32 -1.94
C GLU A 201 -58.04 7.15 -0.77
N LYS A 202 -59.34 7.46 -0.81
CA LYS A 202 -60.03 8.11 0.31
C LYS A 202 -60.00 7.20 1.55
N GLY A 203 -59.61 7.77 2.69
CA GLY A 203 -59.57 7.06 3.98
C GLY A 203 -58.33 6.18 4.19
N LYS A 204 -57.45 6.03 3.19
CA LYS A 204 -56.19 5.29 3.34
C LYS A 204 -54.98 6.21 3.30
N LEU A 205 -53.96 5.86 4.08
CA LEU A 205 -52.68 6.55 4.05
C LEU A 205 -51.79 5.89 2.99
N PHE A 206 -51.51 6.62 1.91
CA PHE A 206 -50.50 6.20 0.95
C PHE A 206 -49.11 6.31 1.59
N GLN A 207 -48.28 5.26 1.46
CA GLN A 207 -46.91 5.24 1.95
C GLN A 207 -45.96 4.66 0.90
N ARG A 208 -44.86 5.37 0.63
CA ARG A 208 -43.77 4.91 -0.23
C ARG A 208 -42.43 5.22 0.40
N ILE A 209 -41.46 4.33 0.25
CA ILE A 209 -40.09 4.58 0.70
C ILE A 209 -39.39 5.49 -0.33
N ASP A 210 -39.00 6.68 0.11
CA ASP A 210 -38.30 7.68 -0.72
C ASP A 210 -36.82 7.83 -0.32
N GLY A 211 -36.36 7.09 0.68
CA GLY A 211 -34.95 7.07 1.08
C GLY A 211 -34.72 6.32 2.38
N TYR A 212 -33.51 6.42 2.92
CA TYR A 212 -33.10 5.78 4.17
C TYR A 212 -32.23 6.73 5.00
N THR A 213 -32.27 6.56 6.33
CA THR A 213 -31.24 7.07 7.25
C THR A 213 -30.38 5.93 7.73
N ALA A 214 -29.12 6.24 8.04
CA ALA A 214 -28.17 5.27 8.57
C ALA A 214 -27.70 5.68 9.97
N THR A 215 -27.53 4.70 10.84
CA THR A 215 -26.75 4.85 12.07
C THR A 215 -25.43 4.10 11.88
N LEU A 216 -24.33 4.82 12.00
CA LEU A 216 -22.97 4.32 11.80
C LEU A 216 -22.19 4.40 13.12
N LYS A 217 -21.29 3.47 13.35
CA LYS A 217 -20.34 3.53 14.47
C LYS A 217 -18.92 3.39 13.94
N TYR A 218 -18.02 4.20 14.47
CA TYR A 218 -16.60 4.10 14.24
C TYR A 218 -15.95 3.54 15.51
N PRO A 219 -15.68 2.22 15.58
CA PRO A 219 -15.13 1.57 16.76
C PRO A 219 -13.80 2.14 17.26
N PRO A 220 -12.83 2.54 16.41
CA PRO A 220 -11.53 3.05 16.88
C PRO A 220 -11.60 4.26 17.81
N ASP A 221 -12.55 5.18 17.58
CA ASP A 221 -12.80 6.33 18.46
C ASP A 221 -14.09 6.16 19.29
N ASN A 222 -14.69 4.97 19.27
CA ASN A 222 -16.00 4.65 19.86
C ASN A 222 -17.10 5.70 19.56
N LYS A 223 -17.06 6.28 18.36
CA LYS A 223 -17.94 7.40 17.97
C LYS A 223 -19.16 6.89 17.21
N THR A 224 -20.34 7.33 17.63
CA THR A 224 -21.60 6.92 17.00
C THR A 224 -22.24 8.09 16.27
N TYR A 225 -22.69 7.84 15.04
CA TYR A 225 -23.37 8.78 14.17
C TYR A 225 -24.78 8.27 13.91
N ALA A 226 -25.72 8.67 14.76
CA ALA A 226 -27.12 8.24 14.67
C ALA A 226 -27.91 9.04 13.62
N ASN A 227 -28.86 8.36 12.97
CA ASN A 227 -29.88 8.95 12.08
C ASN A 227 -29.31 9.89 11.00
N LYS A 228 -28.15 9.55 10.45
CA LYS A 228 -27.48 10.30 9.39
C LYS A 228 -28.18 10.13 8.06
N ARG A 229 -28.09 11.17 7.23
CA ARG A 229 -28.75 11.28 5.93
C ARG A 229 -27.74 11.47 4.82
N VAL A 230 -28.19 11.27 3.60
CA VAL A 230 -27.43 11.60 2.39
C VAL A 230 -27.01 13.09 2.47
N ARG A 231 -25.75 13.35 2.12
CA ARG A 231 -25.02 14.63 2.24
C ARG A 231 -24.59 15.06 3.64
N ASP A 232 -24.89 14.30 4.70
CA ASP A 232 -24.32 14.58 6.01
C ASP A 232 -22.80 14.34 6.00
N LYS A 233 -22.08 15.21 6.72
CA LYS A 233 -20.63 15.07 6.94
C LYS A 233 -20.37 14.32 8.25
N LEU A 234 -19.45 13.38 8.19
CA LEU A 234 -18.90 12.62 9.30
C LEU A 234 -17.43 13.00 9.43
N PHE A 235 -16.92 13.01 10.66
CA PHE A 235 -15.50 13.32 10.91
C PHE A 235 -14.94 12.30 11.88
N PHE A 236 -14.02 11.47 11.38
CA PHE A 236 -13.31 10.38 12.08
C PHE A 236 -11.98 10.12 11.35
N ALA A 237 -11.02 9.46 12.02
CA ALA A 237 -9.69 9.20 11.47
C ALA A 237 -8.96 10.46 10.94
N ASP A 238 -9.20 11.61 11.59
CA ASP A 238 -8.68 12.92 11.22
C ASP A 238 -9.06 13.41 9.79
N ASP A 239 -10.10 12.82 9.18
CA ASP A 239 -10.61 13.20 7.87
C ASP A 239 -12.14 13.39 7.87
N GLY A 240 -12.62 14.15 6.90
CA GLY A 240 -14.04 14.32 6.62
C GLY A 240 -14.55 13.23 5.67
N HIS A 241 -15.71 12.65 5.97
CA HIS A 241 -16.39 11.69 5.11
C HIS A 241 -17.81 12.16 4.84
N ASN A 242 -18.20 12.22 3.57
CA ASN A 242 -19.54 12.63 3.15
C ASN A 242 -20.38 11.39 2.81
N ILE A 243 -21.62 11.35 3.26
CA ILE A 243 -22.55 10.30 2.86
C ILE A 243 -23.07 10.60 1.44
N VAL A 244 -22.75 9.74 0.48
CA VAL A 244 -23.16 9.91 -0.92
C VAL A 244 -24.52 9.24 -1.17
N ALA A 245 -24.72 8.06 -0.62
CA ALA A 245 -25.95 7.28 -0.79
C ALA A 245 -26.20 6.39 0.43
N ILE A 246 -27.47 6.13 0.71
CA ILE A 246 -27.93 5.20 1.74
C ILE A 246 -28.97 4.29 1.08
N GLY A 247 -28.67 3.00 1.03
CA GLY A 247 -29.59 1.94 0.60
C GLY A 247 -30.23 1.23 1.79
N LYS A 248 -30.97 0.16 1.49
CA LYS A 248 -31.64 -0.67 2.51
C LYS A 248 -30.67 -1.42 3.43
N ARG A 249 -29.47 -1.76 2.93
CA ARG A 249 -28.47 -2.56 3.66
C ARG A 249 -27.05 -2.03 3.46
N GLU A 250 -26.89 -0.84 2.90
CA GLU A 250 -25.57 -0.32 2.58
C GLU A 250 -25.52 1.19 2.65
N VAL A 251 -24.34 1.72 2.92
CA VAL A 251 -24.04 3.15 2.91
C VAL A 251 -22.78 3.38 2.10
N VAL A 252 -22.81 4.38 1.22
CA VAL A 252 -21.64 4.79 0.45
C VAL A 252 -21.09 6.08 1.06
N LEU A 253 -19.86 6.02 1.56
CA LEU A 253 -19.11 7.16 2.05
C LEU A 253 -18.09 7.61 1.01
N SER A 254 -17.91 8.93 0.88
CA SER A 254 -16.82 9.53 0.13
C SER A 254 -15.88 10.22 1.09
N THR A 255 -14.61 9.85 1.07
CA THR A 255 -13.56 10.53 1.83
C THR A 255 -13.25 11.89 1.19
N ALA A 256 -13.14 12.95 1.98
CA ALA A 256 -13.00 14.32 1.49
C ALA A 256 -11.61 14.59 0.89
N SER A 257 -10.55 14.07 1.51
CA SER A 257 -9.17 14.25 1.04
C SER A 257 -8.88 13.54 -0.29
N THR A 258 -9.40 12.32 -0.47
CA THR A 258 -9.06 11.43 -1.59
C THR A 258 -10.18 11.24 -2.60
N SER A 259 -11.39 11.72 -2.31
CA SER A 259 -12.62 11.42 -3.07
C SER A 259 -12.92 9.92 -3.25
N LYS A 260 -12.23 9.04 -2.51
CA LYS A 260 -12.42 7.60 -2.57
C LYS A 260 -13.79 7.24 -2.00
N ARG A 261 -14.55 6.43 -2.75
CA ARG A 261 -15.84 5.90 -2.31
C ARG A 261 -15.65 4.54 -1.65
N THR A 262 -16.29 4.36 -0.50
CA THR A 262 -16.28 3.11 0.25
C THR A 262 -17.72 2.72 0.56
N THR A 263 -18.10 1.50 0.20
CA THR A 263 -19.42 0.95 0.50
C THR A 263 -19.32 0.12 1.77
N ILE A 264 -20.15 0.44 2.75
CA ILE A 264 -20.26 -0.30 4.02
C ILE A 264 -21.60 -1.02 4.03
N GLY A 265 -21.55 -2.35 4.12
CA GLY A 265 -22.73 -3.18 4.25
C GLY A 265 -23.21 -3.30 5.70
N LEU A 266 -24.51 -3.50 5.87
CA LEU A 266 -25.15 -3.87 7.12
C LEU A 266 -24.82 -5.34 7.39
N ARG A 267 -24.04 -5.58 8.44
CA ARG A 267 -23.74 -6.93 8.95
C ARG A 267 -24.97 -7.57 9.55
#